data_AF-A0A7K3R5N5-F1
#
_entry.id   AF-A0A7K3R5N5-F1
#
_cell.length_a   1.000
_cell.length_b   1.000
_cell.length_c   1.000
_cell.angle_alpha   90.00
_cell.angle_beta   90.00
_cell.angle_gamma   90.00
#
_symmetry.space_group_name_H-M   'P 1'
#
loop_
_entity.id
_entity.type
_entity.pdbx_description
1 polymer ?
#
loop_
_entity_poly.entity_id
_entity_poly.type
_entity_poly.pdbx_seq_one_letter_code
_entity_poly.pdbx_strand_id
1 'polypeptide(L)'
;MTRRSARSPRFDATIVLTYYLPYTSGLTEVARTVAEGLAARGRRVAVVACRHDPDRPARETVNGVEVFRAPVAARLGRGVISPGFAPLAGRIARASRVVNLHLPMLEAGLVARLAGDTPVVATHHDDVWLSGGALAPLQVKAVDASVAGALRRSAAVVVNNVDHAEHSRHWPLMRERRLLAIAPPCREREPAPAAFRETAGPHLGFLGRIAPEKGLHHLVDAFRTIPDPEARLLIAGDYSKVAGGSVVGALRARAGDDTRIRFTGFLADDRVAGFYASLDAFALPSVAEESFGISQAEAMMLGVPSVASDAPGMRVPVSETGFGRLFPPGDARALARALLEVAAFAPERRAEGGRDARARYGTDSCLDAYDALFQEAGAVQGAPA
;
A
#
# COMPACT_ATOMS: atom_id res chain seq x y z
N MET A 1 -32.70 36.95 8.41
CA MET A 1 -32.26 35.62 7.92
C MET A 1 -31.56 35.79 6.57
N THR A 2 -30.27 36.08 6.60
CA THR A 2 -29.43 36.19 5.40
C THR A 2 -29.04 34.80 4.92
N ARG A 3 -29.55 34.39 3.76
CA ARG A 3 -29.06 33.20 3.04
C ARG A 3 -27.55 33.35 2.87
N ARG A 4 -26.75 32.55 3.60
CA ARG A 4 -25.32 32.37 3.28
C ARG A 4 -25.28 31.86 1.85
N SER A 5 -24.82 32.70 0.93
CA SER A 5 -24.35 32.26 -0.39
C SER A 5 -23.36 31.12 -0.13
N ALA A 6 -23.77 29.89 -0.45
CA ALA A 6 -22.91 28.73 -0.33
C ALA A 6 -21.82 28.88 -1.40
N ARG A 7 -20.70 29.50 -1.02
CA ARG A 7 -19.50 29.55 -1.87
C ARG A 7 -19.21 28.12 -2.30
N SER A 8 -19.12 27.90 -3.61
CA SER A 8 -18.69 26.63 -4.16
C SER A 8 -17.39 26.20 -3.47
N PRO A 9 -17.29 24.94 -3.04
CA PRO A 9 -16.10 24.47 -2.35
C PRO A 9 -14.87 24.69 -3.24
N ARG A 10 -13.77 25.07 -2.61
CA ARG A 10 -12.50 25.35 -3.26
C ARG A 10 -11.87 24.09 -3.82
N PHE A 11 -12.02 22.97 -3.11
CA PHE A 11 -11.49 21.68 -3.49
C PHE A 11 -12.62 20.66 -3.68
N ASP A 12 -12.44 19.75 -4.63
CA ASP A 12 -13.33 18.63 -4.81
C ASP A 12 -13.03 17.54 -3.77
N ALA A 13 -11.76 17.34 -3.41
CA ALA A 13 -11.34 16.48 -2.32
C ALA A 13 -10.12 17.02 -1.56
N THR A 14 -10.07 16.78 -0.26
CA THR A 14 -8.85 16.95 0.55
C THR A 14 -8.36 15.61 1.07
N ILE A 15 -7.13 15.25 0.75
CA ILE A 15 -6.43 14.08 1.28
C ILE A 15 -5.61 14.51 2.51
N VAL A 16 -5.77 13.79 3.63
CA VAL A 16 -5.09 14.11 4.89
C VAL A 16 -4.30 12.89 5.36
N LEU A 17 -3.00 13.11 5.61
CA LEU A 17 -2.06 12.08 6.06
C LEU A 17 -0.91 12.72 6.84
N THR A 18 -0.21 11.97 7.69
CA THR A 18 0.91 12.53 8.48
C THR A 18 2.12 12.86 7.60
N TYR A 19 2.51 11.96 6.70
CA TYR A 19 3.70 12.08 5.85
C TYR A 19 3.32 12.02 4.38
N TYR A 20 3.73 13.05 3.63
CA TYR A 20 3.67 13.11 2.17
C TYR A 20 5.10 13.19 1.61
N LEU A 21 5.28 13.64 0.37
CA LEU A 21 6.60 13.82 -0.24
C LEU A 21 7.56 14.65 0.63
N PRO A 22 8.86 14.26 0.71
CA PRO A 22 9.52 13.16 0.01
C PRO A 22 9.51 11.80 0.75
N TYR A 23 8.79 11.68 1.87
CA TYR A 23 8.69 10.41 2.59
C TYR A 23 7.83 9.41 1.81
N THR A 24 8.31 8.17 1.69
CA THR A 24 7.63 7.10 0.93
C THR A 24 7.36 5.90 1.82
N SER A 25 6.10 5.44 1.82
CA SER A 25 5.62 4.23 2.50
C SER A 25 4.41 3.69 1.74
N GLY A 26 3.95 2.46 2.02
CA GLY A 26 2.75 1.92 1.36
C GLY A 26 1.55 2.87 1.47
N LEU A 27 1.23 3.34 2.69
CA LEU A 27 0.17 4.32 2.93
C LEU A 27 0.38 5.63 2.15
N THR A 28 1.61 6.18 2.22
CA THR A 28 1.93 7.45 1.54
C THR A 28 1.80 7.33 0.03
N GLU A 29 2.21 6.21 -0.55
CA GLU A 29 2.11 5.96 -1.99
C GLU A 29 0.66 5.81 -2.45
N VAL A 30 -0.19 5.13 -1.67
CA VAL A 30 -1.63 5.06 -1.97
C VAL A 30 -2.23 6.47 -1.95
N ALA A 31 -1.98 7.23 -0.87
CA ALA A 31 -2.51 8.60 -0.74
C ALA A 31 -2.01 9.54 -1.84
N ARG A 32 -0.73 9.44 -2.21
CA ARG A 32 -0.13 10.21 -3.30
C ARG A 32 -0.75 9.85 -4.63
N THR A 33 -0.85 8.56 -4.94
CA THR A 33 -1.43 8.09 -6.20
C THR A 33 -2.88 8.54 -6.34
N VAL A 34 -3.69 8.42 -5.28
CA VAL A 34 -5.07 8.92 -5.28
C VAL A 34 -5.12 10.43 -5.46
N ALA A 35 -4.31 11.20 -4.71
CA ALA A 35 -4.33 12.66 -4.79
C ALA A 35 -3.92 13.18 -6.18
N GLU A 36 -2.77 12.72 -6.68
CA GLU A 36 -2.20 13.16 -7.95
C GLU A 36 -2.98 12.61 -9.14
N GLY A 37 -3.47 11.37 -9.06
CA GLY A 37 -4.29 10.75 -10.10
C GLY A 37 -5.64 11.45 -10.29
N LEU A 38 -6.32 11.78 -9.18
CA LEU A 38 -7.56 12.58 -9.26
C LEU A 38 -7.30 14.00 -9.79
N ALA A 39 -6.18 14.62 -9.40
CA ALA A 39 -5.78 15.92 -9.93
C ALA A 39 -5.51 15.87 -11.45
N ALA A 40 -4.82 14.82 -11.93
CA ALA A 40 -4.59 14.58 -13.35
C ALA A 40 -5.91 14.36 -14.14
N ARG A 41 -6.95 13.85 -13.47
CA ARG A 41 -8.33 13.72 -14.00
C ARG A 41 -9.18 14.99 -13.86
N GLY A 42 -8.56 16.13 -13.56
CA GLY A 42 -9.21 17.44 -13.52
C GLY A 42 -9.88 17.80 -12.19
N ARG A 43 -9.72 16.99 -11.14
CA ARG A 43 -10.24 17.32 -9.80
C ARG A 43 -9.35 18.35 -9.11
N ARG A 44 -9.93 19.29 -8.38
CA ARG A 44 -9.18 20.21 -7.52
C ARG A 44 -8.88 19.50 -6.20
N VAL A 45 -7.65 19.01 -6.04
CA VAL A 45 -7.23 18.23 -4.87
C VAL A 45 -6.32 19.05 -3.97
N ALA A 46 -6.58 19.01 -2.67
CA ALA A 46 -5.65 19.46 -1.65
C ALA A 46 -5.05 18.28 -0.88
N VAL A 47 -3.80 18.40 -0.46
CA VAL A 47 -3.15 17.49 0.50
C VAL A 47 -2.78 18.27 1.75
N VAL A 48 -3.11 17.73 2.93
CA VAL A 48 -2.65 18.28 4.21
C VAL A 48 -1.75 17.27 4.91
N ALA A 49 -0.51 17.69 5.20
CA ALA A 49 0.52 16.85 5.82
C ALA A 49 1.31 17.59 6.92
N CYS A 50 2.16 16.85 7.65
CA CYS A 50 3.16 17.47 8.53
C CYS A 50 4.42 17.83 7.74
N ARG A 51 5.03 18.96 8.08
CA ARG A 51 6.32 19.45 7.55
C ARG A 51 7.48 18.69 8.20
N HIS A 52 7.53 17.38 7.95
CA HIS A 52 8.53 16.47 8.51
C HIS A 52 9.94 16.74 7.97
N ASP A 53 10.04 17.22 6.73
CA ASP A 53 11.25 17.74 6.09
C ASP A 53 11.23 19.29 6.15
N PRO A 54 12.15 19.92 6.89
CA PRO A 54 12.18 21.38 7.05
C PRO A 54 12.60 22.12 5.78
N ASP A 55 13.14 21.44 4.76
CA ASP A 55 13.52 22.08 3.49
C ASP A 55 12.32 22.22 2.54
N ARG A 56 11.20 21.54 2.83
CA ARG A 56 9.98 21.64 2.03
C ARG A 56 9.19 22.90 2.36
N PRO A 57 8.56 23.57 1.38
CA PRO A 57 7.73 24.73 1.65
C PRO A 57 6.47 24.36 2.45
N ALA A 58 5.96 25.31 3.23
CA ALA A 58 4.71 25.15 3.98
C ALA A 58 3.48 25.05 3.06
N ARG A 59 3.58 25.59 1.84
CA ARG A 59 2.60 25.43 0.77
C ARG A 59 3.31 25.34 -0.58
N GLU A 60 2.88 24.41 -1.41
CA GLU A 60 3.34 24.28 -2.79
C GLU A 60 2.29 23.59 -3.66
N THR A 61 2.49 23.58 -4.97
CA THR A 61 1.73 22.74 -5.89
C THR A 61 2.67 21.69 -6.47
N VAL A 62 2.33 20.42 -6.34
CA VAL A 62 3.11 19.29 -6.85
C VAL A 62 2.17 18.40 -7.64
N ASN A 63 2.50 18.10 -8.90
CA ASN A 63 1.72 17.22 -9.77
C ASN A 63 0.21 17.57 -9.81
N GLY A 64 -0.11 18.87 -9.85
CA GLY A 64 -1.49 19.37 -9.88
C GLY A 64 -2.21 19.44 -8.52
N VAL A 65 -1.58 19.00 -7.43
CA VAL A 65 -2.15 18.98 -6.08
C VAL A 65 -1.67 20.17 -5.26
N GLU A 66 -2.58 20.89 -4.58
CA GLU A 66 -2.21 21.93 -3.61
C GLU A 66 -1.83 21.29 -2.26
N VAL A 67 -0.55 21.34 -1.89
CA VAL A 67 -0.03 20.74 -0.65
C VAL A 67 0.09 21.80 0.44
N PHE A 68 -0.44 21.51 1.63
CA PHE A 68 -0.37 22.34 2.84
C PHE A 68 0.32 21.57 3.96
N ARG A 69 1.36 22.15 4.56
CA ARG A 69 2.15 21.48 5.60
C ARG A 69 2.12 22.23 6.93
N ALA A 70 1.79 21.51 8.00
CA ALA A 70 1.86 22.03 9.36
C ALA A 70 3.26 21.85 9.96
N PRO A 71 3.84 22.87 10.64
CA PRO A 71 5.14 22.73 11.29
C PRO A 71 5.19 21.60 12.32
N VAL A 72 6.31 20.88 12.37
CA VAL A 72 6.55 19.83 13.37
C VAL A 72 7.24 20.45 14.59
N ALA A 73 6.62 20.32 15.76
CA ALA A 73 7.17 20.84 17.02
C ALA A 73 8.15 19.85 17.67
N ALA A 74 7.86 18.55 17.58
CA ALA A 74 8.71 17.50 18.13
C ALA A 74 8.56 16.19 17.34
N ARG A 75 9.49 15.26 17.51
CA ARG A 75 9.45 13.90 16.96
C ARG A 75 9.40 12.90 18.12
N LEU A 76 8.61 11.85 17.97
CA LEU A 76 8.51 10.75 18.93
C LEU A 76 8.62 9.43 18.18
N GLY A 77 9.80 8.80 18.24
CA GLY A 77 10.12 7.63 17.42
C GLY A 77 9.97 7.95 15.93
N ARG A 78 9.11 7.20 15.24
CA ARG A 78 8.77 7.44 13.82
C ARG A 78 7.55 8.37 13.63
N GLY A 79 6.99 8.90 14.71
CA GLY A 79 5.88 9.87 14.69
C GLY A 79 6.35 11.32 14.81
N VAL A 80 5.45 12.24 14.47
CA VAL A 80 5.63 13.69 14.63
C VAL A 80 4.54 14.25 15.53
N ILE A 81 4.87 15.29 16.28
CA ILE A 81 3.92 16.10 17.05
C ILE A 81 3.80 17.44 16.33
N SER A 82 2.61 17.71 15.77
CA SER A 82 2.32 18.95 15.05
C SER A 82 1.00 19.56 15.57
N PRO A 83 1.05 20.43 16.59
CA PRO A 83 -0.16 21.03 17.16
C PRO A 83 -1.01 21.81 16.15
N GLY A 84 -0.36 22.40 15.13
CA GLY A 84 -1.03 23.12 14.05
C GLY A 84 -1.67 22.24 12.98
N PHE A 85 -1.41 20.92 12.99
CA PHE A 85 -1.87 20.01 11.94
C PHE A 85 -3.39 19.87 11.89
N ALA A 86 -4.02 19.50 13.01
CA ALA A 86 -5.47 19.29 13.02
C ALA A 86 -6.28 20.57 12.71
N PRO A 87 -5.93 21.77 13.25
CA PRO A 87 -6.57 23.02 12.86
C PRO A 87 -6.39 23.37 11.38
N LEU A 88 -5.20 23.13 10.80
CA LEU A 88 -4.95 23.33 9.37
C LEU A 88 -5.82 22.38 8.54
N ALA A 89 -5.79 21.08 8.85
CA ALA A 89 -6.57 20.07 8.16
C ALA A 89 -8.07 20.36 8.22
N GLY A 90 -8.60 20.73 9.38
CA GLY A 90 -10.01 21.11 9.53
C GLY A 90 -10.40 22.38 8.75
N ARG A 91 -9.49 23.33 8.58
CA ARG A 91 -9.73 24.55 7.76
C ARG A 91 -9.83 24.20 6.27
N ILE A 92 -8.92 23.38 5.77
CA ILE A 92 -8.89 22.95 4.37
C ILE A 92 -10.05 21.98 4.07
N ALA A 93 -10.36 21.07 5.00
CA ALA A 93 -11.51 20.18 4.92
C ALA A 93 -12.82 20.95 4.73
N ARG A 94 -13.09 21.99 5.53
CA ARG A 94 -14.29 22.83 5.39
C ARG A 94 -14.37 23.63 4.08
N ALA A 95 -13.28 23.70 3.32
CA ALA A 95 -13.25 24.29 1.98
C ALA A 95 -13.39 23.24 0.87
N SER A 96 -13.69 21.98 1.20
CA SER A 96 -13.73 20.84 0.29
C SER A 96 -15.11 20.19 0.23
N ARG A 97 -15.42 19.45 -0.84
CA ARG A 97 -16.65 18.62 -0.88
C ARG A 97 -16.55 17.38 -0.01
N VAL A 98 -15.37 16.79 0.09
CA VAL A 98 -15.09 15.60 0.91
C VAL A 98 -13.68 15.68 1.48
N VAL A 99 -13.47 15.09 2.65
CA VAL A 99 -12.13 14.88 3.23
C VAL A 99 -11.86 13.38 3.36
N ASN A 100 -10.71 12.94 2.87
CA ASN A 100 -10.25 11.56 3.01
C ASN A 100 -9.06 11.48 3.98
N LEU A 101 -9.26 10.77 5.09
CA LEU A 101 -8.22 10.53 6.10
C LEU A 101 -7.52 9.21 5.80
N HIS A 102 -6.20 9.23 5.63
CA HIS A 102 -5.40 8.02 5.50
C HIS A 102 -4.88 7.57 6.86
N LEU A 103 -5.52 6.54 7.41
CA LEU A 103 -5.29 6.02 8.75
C LEU A 103 -4.22 4.91 8.72
N PRO A 104 -3.41 4.78 9.77
CA PRO A 104 -3.60 5.37 11.10
C PRO A 104 -2.92 6.74 11.31
N MET A 105 -3.53 7.61 12.13
CA MET A 105 -2.96 8.90 12.52
C MET A 105 -3.35 9.29 13.94
N LEU A 106 -2.44 9.94 14.68
CA LEU A 106 -2.71 10.43 16.03
C LEU A 106 -3.80 11.52 16.06
N GLU A 107 -3.88 12.35 15.02
CA GLU A 107 -4.82 13.48 14.95
C GLU A 107 -6.14 13.15 14.25
N ALA A 108 -6.32 11.91 13.76
CA ALA A 108 -7.45 11.50 12.92
C ALA A 108 -8.82 11.92 13.49
N GLY A 109 -9.11 11.59 14.75
CA GLY A 109 -10.40 11.88 15.37
C GLY A 109 -10.65 13.38 15.53
N LEU A 110 -9.60 14.15 15.86
CA LEU A 110 -9.70 15.60 15.96
C LEU A 110 -9.91 16.25 14.59
N VAL A 111 -9.19 15.79 13.55
CA VAL A 111 -9.41 16.25 12.17
C VAL A 111 -10.84 15.95 11.72
N ALA A 112 -11.34 14.73 11.96
CA ALA A 112 -12.71 14.35 11.61
C ALA A 112 -13.75 15.24 12.30
N ARG A 113 -13.54 15.60 13.58
CA ARG A 113 -14.39 16.58 14.29
C ARG A 113 -14.28 17.99 13.69
N LEU A 114 -13.07 18.44 13.39
CA LEU A 114 -12.81 19.77 12.83
C LEU A 114 -13.21 19.89 11.35
N ALA A 115 -13.55 18.80 10.66
CA ALA A 115 -14.12 18.83 9.32
C ALA A 115 -15.53 19.46 9.29
N GLY A 116 -16.21 19.58 10.44
CA GLY A 116 -17.56 20.14 10.54
C GLY A 116 -18.57 19.27 9.82
N ASP A 117 -19.37 19.87 8.92
CA ASP A 117 -20.38 19.16 8.12
C ASP A 117 -19.78 18.47 6.88
N THR A 118 -18.49 18.69 6.60
CA THR A 118 -17.80 18.03 5.47
C THR A 118 -17.82 16.52 5.67
N PRO A 119 -18.27 15.72 4.68
CA PRO A 119 -18.26 14.27 4.77
C PRO A 119 -16.81 13.77 4.88
N VAL A 120 -16.60 12.87 5.84
CA VAL A 120 -15.30 12.24 6.11
C VAL A 120 -15.33 10.84 5.52
N VAL A 121 -14.38 10.52 4.66
CA VAL A 121 -14.07 9.16 4.22
C VAL A 121 -12.79 8.73 4.91
N ALA A 122 -12.78 7.60 5.61
CA ALA A 122 -11.57 7.07 6.22
C ALA A 122 -11.00 5.93 5.38
N THR A 123 -9.76 6.04 4.93
CA THR A 123 -9.02 4.92 4.33
C THR A 123 -8.17 4.27 5.43
N HIS A 124 -8.55 3.08 5.89
CA HIS A 124 -7.78 2.29 6.85
C HIS A 124 -6.78 1.42 6.09
N HIS A 125 -5.48 1.67 6.32
CA HIS A 125 -4.41 0.91 5.66
C HIS A 125 -3.99 -0.29 6.47
N ASP A 126 -3.76 -0.07 7.76
CA ASP A 126 -3.23 -1.05 8.70
C ASP A 126 -3.40 -0.55 10.14
N ASP A 127 -3.17 -1.45 11.07
CA ASP A 127 -3.09 -1.21 12.49
C ASP A 127 -1.69 -0.73 12.89
N VAL A 128 -1.60 0.26 13.78
CA VAL A 128 -0.30 0.69 14.31
C VAL A 128 0.26 -0.40 15.22
N TRP A 129 1.44 -0.89 14.87
CA TRP A 129 2.24 -1.75 15.72
C TRP A 129 3.55 -1.03 16.07
N LEU A 130 3.78 -0.79 17.36
CA LEU A 130 5.03 -0.22 17.87
C LEU A 130 5.67 -1.24 18.82
N SER A 131 6.84 -1.73 18.44
CA SER A 131 7.67 -2.60 19.27
C SER A 131 8.81 -1.80 19.92
N GLY A 132 9.02 -1.98 21.22
CA GLY A 132 10.13 -1.38 21.95
C GLY A 132 9.84 0.01 22.56
N GLY A 133 10.25 0.20 23.81
CA GLY A 133 10.10 1.45 24.57
C GLY A 133 8.92 1.45 25.55
N ALA A 134 9.13 2.03 26.74
CA ALA A 134 8.14 2.02 27.84
C ALA A 134 6.81 2.74 27.49
N LEU A 135 6.83 3.66 26.53
CA LEU A 135 5.65 4.44 26.12
C LEU A 135 4.90 3.85 24.92
N ALA A 136 5.40 2.80 24.27
CA ALA A 136 4.79 2.26 23.06
C ALA A 136 3.31 1.84 23.26
N PRO A 137 2.92 1.14 24.34
CA PRO A 137 1.51 0.76 24.54
C PRO A 137 0.58 1.97 24.68
N LEU A 138 1.04 3.04 25.33
CA LEU A 138 0.26 4.26 25.49
C LEU A 138 0.09 4.99 24.16
N GLN A 139 1.14 5.03 23.33
CA GLN A 139 1.08 5.62 21.99
C GLN A 139 0.12 4.85 21.08
N VAL A 140 0.17 3.52 21.08
CA VAL A 140 -0.78 2.68 20.32
C VAL A 140 -2.21 2.98 20.77
N LYS A 141 -2.49 2.97 22.08
CA LYS A 141 -3.83 3.30 22.61
C LYS A 141 -4.30 4.70 22.21
N ALA A 142 -3.42 5.70 22.22
CA ALA A 142 -3.76 7.07 21.83
C ALA A 142 -4.11 7.17 20.33
N VAL A 143 -3.34 6.51 19.48
CA VAL A 143 -3.65 6.46 18.04
C VAL A 143 -4.95 5.69 17.80
N ASP A 144 -5.17 4.56 18.46
CA ASP A 144 -6.40 3.76 18.32
C ASP A 144 -7.64 4.53 18.75
N ALA A 145 -7.56 5.27 19.86
CA ALA A 145 -8.67 6.13 20.29
C ALA A 145 -8.99 7.21 19.24
N SER A 146 -7.95 7.78 18.61
CA SER A 146 -8.11 8.78 17.54
C SER A 146 -8.70 8.18 16.26
N VAL A 147 -8.17 7.04 15.82
CA VAL A 147 -8.68 6.25 14.69
C VAL A 147 -10.14 5.88 14.92
N ALA A 148 -10.49 5.38 16.10
CA ALA A 148 -11.86 5.06 16.47
C ALA A 148 -12.78 6.29 16.43
N GLY A 149 -12.30 7.46 16.86
CA GLY A 149 -13.02 8.73 16.72
C GLY A 149 -13.30 9.11 15.27
N ALA A 150 -12.31 8.94 14.39
CA ALA A 150 -12.46 9.20 12.96
C ALA A 150 -13.41 8.21 12.28
N LEU A 151 -13.28 6.91 12.54
CA LEU A 151 -14.15 5.87 11.98
C LEU A 151 -15.62 6.10 12.35
N ARG A 152 -15.90 6.46 13.62
CA ARG A 152 -17.28 6.77 14.05
C ARG A 152 -17.89 7.98 13.35
N ARG A 153 -17.07 8.95 12.95
CA ARG A 153 -17.51 10.17 12.24
C ARG A 153 -17.56 9.98 10.71
N SER A 154 -17.00 8.90 10.20
CA SER A 154 -16.85 8.68 8.77
C SER A 154 -18.18 8.29 8.13
N ALA A 155 -18.49 8.93 7.00
CA ALA A 155 -19.63 8.58 6.14
C ALA A 155 -19.38 7.26 5.40
N ALA A 156 -18.12 6.98 5.05
CA ALA A 156 -17.68 5.73 4.48
C ALA A 156 -16.27 5.36 4.97
N VAL A 157 -15.97 4.07 4.99
CA VAL A 157 -14.66 3.52 5.33
C VAL A 157 -14.16 2.71 4.14
N VAL A 158 -12.97 3.06 3.65
CA VAL A 158 -12.24 2.31 2.63
C VAL A 158 -11.23 1.42 3.33
N VAL A 159 -11.18 0.15 2.94
CA VAL A 159 -10.14 -0.81 3.33
C VAL A 159 -9.47 -1.35 2.07
N ASN A 160 -8.20 -1.73 2.19
CA ASN A 160 -7.44 -2.29 1.06
C ASN A 160 -8.06 -3.61 0.55
N ASN A 161 -8.64 -4.40 1.45
CA ASN A 161 -9.47 -5.58 1.19
C ASN A 161 -10.17 -5.96 2.50
N VAL A 162 -11.26 -6.73 2.39
CA VAL A 162 -12.04 -7.16 3.57
C VAL A 162 -11.28 -8.19 4.41
N ASP A 163 -10.57 -9.10 3.76
CA ASP A 163 -9.84 -10.21 4.41
C ASP A 163 -8.84 -9.71 5.47
N HIS A 164 -8.02 -8.71 5.14
CA HIS A 164 -7.14 -8.04 6.10
C HIS A 164 -7.92 -7.23 7.14
N ALA A 165 -8.96 -6.49 6.70
CA ALA A 165 -9.72 -5.61 7.58
C ALA A 165 -10.43 -6.37 8.72
N GLU A 166 -10.89 -7.61 8.47
CA GLU A 166 -11.53 -8.47 9.47
C GLU A 166 -10.60 -8.85 10.64
N HIS A 167 -9.28 -8.80 10.41
CA HIS A 167 -8.26 -9.11 11.41
C HIS A 167 -7.78 -7.86 12.17
N SER A 168 -8.21 -6.67 11.78
CA SER A 168 -7.87 -5.42 12.47
C SER A 168 -8.63 -5.28 13.79
N ARG A 169 -7.97 -4.69 14.80
CA ARG A 169 -8.61 -4.27 16.05
C ARG A 169 -9.72 -3.25 15.87
N HIS A 170 -9.74 -2.57 14.72
CA HIS A 170 -10.75 -1.58 14.37
C HIS A 170 -11.95 -2.17 13.61
N TRP A 171 -11.92 -3.47 13.26
CA TRP A 171 -12.99 -4.14 12.49
C TRP A 171 -14.40 -3.89 13.02
N PRO A 172 -14.68 -3.96 14.35
CA PRO A 172 -16.01 -3.72 14.87
C PRO A 172 -16.56 -2.33 14.49
N LEU A 173 -15.71 -1.32 14.40
CA LEU A 173 -16.12 0.05 14.01
C LEU A 173 -16.19 0.21 12.49
N MET A 174 -15.33 -0.47 11.74
CA MET A 174 -15.30 -0.39 10.28
C MET A 174 -16.57 -0.99 9.67
N ARG A 175 -16.99 -2.18 10.14
CA ARG A 175 -18.17 -2.89 9.63
C ARG A 175 -19.53 -2.24 9.95
N GLU A 176 -19.56 -1.30 10.89
CA GLU A 176 -20.76 -0.50 11.22
C GLU A 176 -20.96 0.68 10.26
N ARG A 177 -19.98 0.95 9.41
CA ARG A 177 -20.03 2.05 8.42
C ARG A 177 -20.30 1.48 7.04
N ARG A 178 -20.54 2.39 6.09
CA ARG A 178 -20.49 2.05 4.68
C ARG A 178 -19.06 1.65 4.32
N LEU A 179 -18.80 0.35 4.29
CA LEU A 179 -17.49 -0.24 4.01
C LEU A 179 -17.31 -0.47 2.51
N LEU A 180 -16.18 -0.02 1.95
CA LEU A 180 -15.78 -0.30 0.58
C LEU A 180 -14.39 -0.93 0.59
N ALA A 181 -14.23 -2.04 -0.13
CA ALA A 181 -12.91 -2.59 -0.43
C ALA A 181 -12.41 -1.95 -1.73
N ILE A 182 -11.37 -1.13 -1.63
CA ILE A 182 -10.68 -0.55 -2.79
C ILE A 182 -9.23 -1.00 -2.69
N ALA A 183 -8.80 -1.85 -3.62
CA ALA A 183 -7.43 -2.32 -3.66
C ALA A 183 -6.45 -1.14 -3.77
N PRO A 184 -5.29 -1.20 -3.10
CA PRO A 184 -4.28 -0.17 -3.25
C PRO A 184 -3.82 -0.11 -4.72
N PRO A 185 -3.54 1.09 -5.26
CA PRO A 185 -3.15 1.21 -6.65
C PRO A 185 -1.81 0.51 -6.84
N CYS A 186 -1.81 -0.51 -7.69
CA CYS A 186 -0.59 -1.20 -8.09
C CYS A 186 -0.07 -0.54 -9.36
N ARG A 187 1.23 -0.27 -9.43
CA ARG A 187 1.77 0.54 -10.50
C ARG A 187 1.82 -0.27 -11.80
N GLU A 188 1.09 0.21 -12.78
CA GLU A 188 1.15 -0.33 -14.13
C GLU A 188 2.51 0.01 -14.74
N ARG A 189 3.11 -1.00 -15.35
CA ARG A 189 4.39 -0.88 -16.03
C ARG A 189 4.21 -1.35 -17.47
N GLU A 190 4.87 -0.65 -18.36
CA GLU A 190 5.00 -1.11 -19.74
C GLU A 190 5.83 -2.39 -19.76
N PRO A 191 5.44 -3.38 -20.58
CA PRO A 191 6.25 -4.57 -20.78
C PRO A 191 7.68 -4.20 -21.22
N ALA A 192 8.66 -4.88 -20.64
CA ALA A 192 10.07 -4.70 -20.97
C ALA A 192 10.73 -6.06 -21.27
N PRO A 193 11.83 -6.09 -22.03
CA PRO A 193 12.58 -7.33 -22.26
C PRO A 193 13.06 -7.97 -20.95
N ALA A 194 13.12 -9.30 -20.94
CA ALA A 194 13.61 -10.11 -19.82
C ALA A 194 15.12 -9.87 -19.57
N ALA A 195 15.45 -8.88 -18.74
CA ALA A 195 16.82 -8.39 -18.54
C ALA A 195 17.66 -9.22 -17.54
N PHE A 196 17.05 -10.18 -16.86
CA PHE A 196 17.66 -11.01 -15.82
C PHE A 196 17.51 -12.51 -16.09
N ARG A 197 17.13 -12.89 -17.32
CA ARG A 197 17.02 -14.28 -17.72
C ARG A 197 18.39 -14.82 -18.14
N GLU A 198 18.90 -15.80 -17.41
CA GLU A 198 20.26 -16.34 -17.60
C GLU A 198 20.27 -17.72 -18.26
N THR A 199 19.17 -18.46 -18.14
CA THR A 199 19.04 -19.87 -18.54
C THR A 199 17.66 -20.19 -19.11
N ALA A 200 17.52 -21.41 -19.63
CA ALA A 200 16.24 -21.93 -20.11
C ALA A 200 15.34 -22.46 -18.98
N GLY A 201 15.90 -22.74 -17.80
CA GLY A 201 15.17 -23.23 -16.63
C GLY A 201 14.28 -22.19 -15.96
N PRO A 202 13.50 -22.60 -14.94
CA PRO A 202 12.53 -21.74 -14.28
C PRO A 202 13.21 -20.62 -13.50
N HIS A 203 12.79 -19.39 -13.74
CA HIS A 203 13.20 -18.21 -12.99
C HIS A 203 12.13 -17.83 -11.97
N LEU A 204 12.47 -17.97 -10.70
CA LEU A 204 11.60 -17.68 -9.57
C LEU A 204 12.09 -16.39 -8.91
N GLY A 205 11.21 -15.54 -8.40
CA GLY A 205 11.68 -14.27 -7.87
C GLY A 205 10.81 -13.57 -6.85
N PHE A 206 11.46 -12.67 -6.10
CA PHE A 206 10.85 -11.78 -5.13
C PHE A 206 11.34 -10.35 -5.38
N LEU A 207 10.43 -9.39 -5.26
CA LEU A 207 10.73 -7.96 -5.27
C LEU A 207 10.13 -7.30 -4.03
N GLY A 208 10.98 -6.67 -3.22
CA GLY A 208 10.57 -5.93 -2.03
C GLY A 208 11.72 -5.70 -1.06
N ARG A 209 11.45 -5.04 0.08
CA ARG A 209 12.47 -4.83 1.12
C ARG A 209 13.01 -6.18 1.61
N ILE A 210 14.33 -6.29 1.79
CA ILE A 210 14.94 -7.50 2.36
C ILE A 210 14.94 -7.38 3.89
N ALA A 211 13.81 -7.73 4.49
CA ALA A 211 13.50 -7.52 5.90
C ALA A 211 12.94 -8.81 6.55
N PRO A 212 13.03 -8.97 7.89
CA PRO A 212 12.61 -10.20 8.58
C PRO A 212 11.17 -10.61 8.28
N GLU A 213 10.26 -9.65 8.23
CA GLU A 213 8.82 -9.88 8.01
C GLU A 213 8.50 -10.52 6.66
N LYS A 214 9.40 -10.40 5.68
CA LYS A 214 9.22 -10.93 4.32
C LYS A 214 9.50 -12.42 4.18
N GLY A 215 9.94 -13.10 5.25
CA GLY A 215 10.05 -14.56 5.26
C GLY A 215 10.99 -15.18 4.21
N LEU A 216 11.91 -14.38 3.64
CA LEU A 216 12.75 -14.80 2.49
C LEU A 216 13.66 -16.00 2.76
N HIS A 217 13.90 -16.34 4.02
CA HIS A 217 14.64 -17.54 4.38
C HIS A 217 13.89 -18.82 3.96
N HIS A 218 12.56 -18.83 4.04
CA HIS A 218 11.73 -19.92 3.52
C HIS A 218 11.82 -20.04 2.01
N LEU A 219 11.95 -18.92 1.28
CA LEU A 219 12.14 -18.92 -0.17
C LEU A 219 13.51 -19.46 -0.58
N VAL A 220 14.57 -19.06 0.12
CA VAL A 220 15.91 -19.64 -0.09
C VAL A 220 15.90 -21.14 0.20
N ASP A 221 15.29 -21.57 1.31
CA ASP A 221 15.16 -22.99 1.66
C ASP A 221 14.36 -23.77 0.62
N ALA A 222 13.23 -23.23 0.18
CA ALA A 222 12.38 -23.81 -0.84
C ALA A 222 13.15 -24.03 -2.14
N PHE A 223 13.83 -22.99 -2.62
CA PHE A 223 14.56 -23.01 -3.87
C PHE A 223 15.70 -24.02 -3.85
N ARG A 224 16.44 -24.13 -2.74
CA ARG A 224 17.53 -25.10 -2.60
C ARG A 224 17.09 -26.56 -2.74
N THR A 225 15.80 -26.86 -2.58
CA THR A 225 15.25 -28.21 -2.81
C THR A 225 14.96 -28.52 -4.29
N ILE A 226 15.02 -27.53 -5.17
CA ILE A 226 14.79 -27.70 -6.60
C ILE A 226 16.08 -28.26 -7.23
N PRO A 227 16.06 -29.45 -7.87
CA PRO A 227 17.27 -30.11 -8.36
C PRO A 227 17.77 -29.57 -9.71
N ASP A 228 16.94 -28.79 -10.42
CA ASP A 228 17.28 -28.26 -11.74
C ASP A 228 18.49 -27.29 -11.67
N PRO A 229 19.61 -27.59 -12.35
CA PRO A 229 20.77 -26.70 -12.40
C PRO A 229 20.51 -25.42 -13.22
N GLU A 230 19.53 -25.44 -14.12
CA GLU A 230 19.14 -24.30 -14.93
C GLU A 230 18.12 -23.40 -14.20
N ALA A 231 17.57 -23.82 -13.06
CA ALA A 231 16.70 -22.96 -12.26
C ALA A 231 17.46 -21.74 -11.71
N ARG A 232 16.76 -20.61 -11.58
CA ARG A 232 17.32 -19.38 -10.99
C ARG A 232 16.37 -18.78 -9.96
N LEU A 233 16.91 -18.27 -8.87
CA LEU A 233 16.19 -17.48 -7.87
C LEU A 233 16.71 -16.04 -7.88
N LEU A 234 15.84 -15.09 -8.21
CA LEU A 234 16.16 -13.67 -8.22
C LEU A 234 15.52 -12.98 -7.01
N ILE A 235 16.34 -12.45 -6.10
CA ILE A 235 15.89 -11.66 -4.94
C ILE A 235 16.28 -10.21 -5.15
N ALA A 236 15.30 -9.37 -5.44
CA ALA A 236 15.46 -7.95 -5.68
C ALA A 236 14.88 -7.11 -4.55
N GLY A 237 15.57 -6.05 -4.16
CA GLY A 237 15.17 -5.28 -2.99
C GLY A 237 16.25 -4.42 -2.36
N ASP A 238 15.83 -3.31 -1.77
CA ASP A 238 16.70 -2.54 -0.88
C ASP A 238 16.96 -3.32 0.42
N TYR A 239 18.24 -3.38 0.78
CA TYR A 239 18.76 -3.92 2.03
C TYR A 239 19.65 -2.90 2.78
N SER A 240 19.89 -1.72 2.19
CA SER A 240 20.78 -0.68 2.71
C SER A 240 20.07 0.27 3.69
N LYS A 241 18.79 0.58 3.44
CA LYS A 241 17.98 1.50 4.26
C LYS A 241 16.74 0.83 4.85
N VAL A 242 16.91 -0.41 5.34
CA VAL A 242 15.81 -1.16 5.97
C VAL A 242 15.70 -0.77 7.44
N ALA A 243 14.65 -0.01 7.75
CA ALA A 243 14.40 0.45 9.09
C ALA A 243 13.93 -0.71 10.00
N GLY A 244 14.80 -1.17 10.90
CA GLY A 244 14.62 -2.41 11.68
C GLY A 244 15.70 -3.46 11.42
N GLY A 245 16.59 -3.20 10.45
CA GLY A 245 17.68 -4.09 10.07
C GLY A 245 17.32 -4.95 8.86
N SER A 246 18.29 -5.14 7.95
CA SER A 246 18.14 -6.07 6.84
C SER A 246 18.59 -7.47 7.23
N VAL A 247 17.95 -8.48 6.64
CA VAL A 247 18.33 -9.90 6.78
C VAL A 247 19.23 -10.40 5.64
N VAL A 248 19.71 -9.53 4.76
CA VAL A 248 20.49 -9.94 3.57
C VAL A 248 21.73 -10.77 3.92
N GLY A 249 22.42 -10.46 5.02
CA GLY A 249 23.58 -11.23 5.47
C GLY A 249 23.23 -12.67 5.83
N ALA A 250 22.15 -12.86 6.58
CA ALA A 250 21.63 -14.18 6.93
C ALA A 250 21.15 -14.96 5.70
N LEU A 251 20.50 -14.28 4.74
CA LEU A 251 20.06 -14.90 3.49
C LEU A 251 21.24 -15.35 2.62
N ARG A 252 22.30 -14.53 2.50
CA ARG A 252 23.52 -14.91 1.76
C ARG A 252 24.23 -16.09 2.40
N ALA A 253 24.36 -16.09 3.72
CA ALA A 253 24.92 -17.24 4.44
C ALA A 253 24.08 -18.52 4.24
N ARG A 254 22.74 -18.37 4.18
CA ARG A 254 21.81 -19.48 3.96
C ARG A 254 21.79 -19.99 2.51
N ALA A 255 22.04 -19.10 1.54
CA ALA A 255 22.26 -19.46 0.14
C ALA A 255 23.59 -20.22 -0.04
N GLY A 256 24.62 -19.86 0.74
CA GLY A 256 25.95 -20.47 0.64
C GLY A 256 26.56 -20.22 -0.75
N ASP A 257 27.14 -21.26 -1.33
CA ASP A 257 27.77 -21.22 -2.66
C ASP A 257 26.81 -21.58 -3.81
N ASP A 258 25.50 -21.62 -3.56
CA ASP A 258 24.51 -21.92 -4.59
C ASP A 258 24.41 -20.75 -5.61
N THR A 259 25.14 -20.90 -6.71
CA THR A 259 25.26 -19.90 -7.78
C THR A 259 23.94 -19.60 -8.50
N ARG A 260 22.90 -20.42 -8.28
CA ARG A 260 21.56 -20.21 -8.84
C ARG A 260 20.77 -19.13 -8.11
N ILE A 261 21.21 -18.68 -6.92
CA ILE A 261 20.53 -17.67 -6.10
C ILE A 261 21.23 -16.32 -6.24
N ARG A 262 20.54 -15.35 -6.85
CA ARG A 262 21.09 -14.02 -7.14
C ARG A 262 20.36 -12.93 -6.37
N PHE A 263 21.12 -12.12 -5.65
CA PHE A 263 20.64 -10.89 -5.00
C PHE A 263 20.95 -9.69 -5.90
N THR A 264 19.94 -9.03 -6.47
CA THR A 264 20.16 -7.91 -7.40
C THR A 264 20.41 -6.57 -6.69
N GLY A 265 20.02 -6.49 -5.41
CA GLY A 265 19.93 -5.23 -4.68
C GLY A 265 18.78 -4.34 -5.14
N PHE A 266 18.87 -3.06 -4.82
CA PHE A 266 17.86 -2.08 -5.21
C PHE A 266 17.80 -1.98 -6.73
N LEU A 267 16.60 -2.13 -7.28
CA LEU A 267 16.33 -1.90 -8.70
C LEU A 267 15.72 -0.52 -8.87
N ALA A 268 16.33 0.28 -9.74
CA ALA A 268 15.71 1.49 -10.24
C ALA A 268 14.44 1.15 -11.02
N ASP A 269 13.52 2.10 -11.08
CA ASP A 269 12.16 1.89 -11.55
C ASP A 269 12.07 1.36 -12.99
N ASP A 270 12.94 1.85 -13.87
CA ASP A 270 13.10 1.43 -15.27
C ASP A 270 13.56 -0.04 -15.43
N ARG A 271 14.14 -0.63 -14.38
CA ARG A 271 14.60 -2.02 -14.36
C ARG A 271 13.57 -3.00 -13.83
N VAL A 272 12.53 -2.53 -13.15
CA VAL A 272 11.54 -3.39 -12.48
C VAL A 272 10.71 -4.20 -13.47
N ALA A 273 10.28 -3.59 -14.59
CA ALA A 273 9.52 -4.31 -15.61
C ALA A 273 10.34 -5.46 -16.23
N GLY A 274 11.62 -5.22 -16.53
CA GLY A 274 12.52 -6.24 -17.07
C GLY A 274 12.86 -7.34 -16.06
N PHE A 275 12.85 -7.01 -14.76
CA PHE A 275 12.94 -8.01 -13.68
C PHE A 275 11.73 -8.94 -13.70
N TYR A 276 10.51 -8.41 -13.67
CA TYR A 276 9.30 -9.23 -13.72
C TYR A 276 9.20 -10.06 -15.01
N ALA A 277 9.53 -9.47 -16.16
CA ALA A 277 9.56 -10.19 -17.44
C ALA A 277 10.56 -11.36 -17.48
N SER A 278 11.51 -11.39 -16.54
CA SER A 278 12.47 -12.49 -16.40
C SER A 278 11.96 -13.62 -15.51
N LEU A 279 10.79 -13.49 -14.88
CA LEU A 279 10.26 -14.48 -13.93
C LEU A 279 9.19 -15.37 -14.57
N ASP A 280 9.27 -16.66 -14.28
CA ASP A 280 8.20 -17.62 -14.53
C ASP A 280 7.21 -17.67 -13.35
N ALA A 281 7.66 -17.36 -12.12
CA ALA A 281 6.80 -17.23 -10.95
C ALA A 281 7.33 -16.20 -9.95
N PHE A 282 6.40 -15.46 -9.33
CA PHE A 282 6.69 -14.55 -8.24
C PHE A 282 6.41 -15.22 -6.88
N ALA A 283 7.23 -14.95 -5.87
CA ALA A 283 7.04 -15.42 -4.51
C ALA A 283 6.77 -14.24 -3.57
N LEU A 284 5.74 -14.32 -2.74
CA LEU A 284 5.50 -13.46 -1.60
C LEU A 284 5.44 -14.31 -0.31
N PRO A 285 6.60 -14.70 0.25
CA PRO A 285 6.68 -15.69 1.33
C PRO A 285 6.61 -15.07 2.72
N SER A 286 5.97 -13.91 2.83
CA SER A 286 5.93 -13.10 4.04
C SER A 286 5.28 -13.84 5.21
N VAL A 287 5.79 -13.57 6.41
CA VAL A 287 5.41 -14.26 7.66
C VAL A 287 4.77 -13.33 8.69
N ALA A 288 4.77 -12.03 8.42
CA ALA A 288 4.02 -11.05 9.20
C ALA A 288 2.85 -10.49 8.37
N GLU A 289 1.96 -9.77 9.05
CA GLU A 289 0.82 -9.10 8.43
C GLU A 289 1.29 -8.12 7.34
N GLU A 290 0.68 -8.23 6.16
CA GLU A 290 0.74 -7.23 5.12
C GLU A 290 -0.67 -6.95 4.63
N SER A 291 -0.98 -5.69 4.40
CA SER A 291 -2.34 -5.32 4.02
C SER A 291 -2.80 -5.87 2.67
N PHE A 292 -1.92 -6.21 1.73
CA PHE A 292 -2.32 -6.65 0.38
C PHE A 292 -1.24 -7.41 -0.41
N GLY A 293 0.01 -6.93 -0.37
CA GLY A 293 1.09 -7.42 -1.24
C GLY A 293 1.08 -6.74 -2.61
N ILE A 294 1.43 -5.46 -2.66
CA ILE A 294 1.47 -4.69 -3.92
C ILE A 294 2.40 -5.34 -4.96
N SER A 295 3.57 -5.84 -4.55
CA SER A 295 4.55 -6.40 -5.49
C SER A 295 4.10 -7.71 -6.16
N GLN A 296 3.21 -8.49 -5.55
CA GLN A 296 2.62 -9.65 -6.23
C GLN A 296 1.58 -9.23 -7.26
N ALA A 297 0.73 -8.24 -6.95
CA ALA A 297 -0.24 -7.73 -7.90
C ALA A 297 0.47 -7.09 -9.11
N GLU A 298 1.56 -6.35 -8.88
CA GLU A 298 2.41 -5.81 -9.95
C GLU A 298 3.03 -6.92 -10.83
N ALA A 299 3.49 -8.02 -10.25
CA ALA A 299 3.98 -9.18 -11.00
C ALA A 299 2.85 -9.80 -11.86
N MET A 300 1.68 -9.98 -11.25
CA MET A 300 0.52 -10.57 -11.91
C MET A 300 0.06 -9.72 -13.09
N MET A 301 -0.02 -8.40 -12.96
CA MET A 301 -0.35 -7.48 -14.07
C MET A 301 0.62 -7.56 -15.27
N LEU A 302 1.82 -8.11 -15.06
CA LEU A 302 2.82 -8.37 -16.10
C LEU A 302 2.84 -9.83 -16.58
N GLY A 303 1.81 -10.62 -16.23
CA GLY A 303 1.67 -12.01 -16.67
C GLY A 303 2.54 -13.00 -15.88
N VAL A 304 3.02 -12.63 -14.69
CA VAL A 304 3.78 -13.51 -13.80
C VAL A 304 2.86 -14.02 -12.68
N PRO A 305 2.53 -15.33 -12.63
CA PRO A 305 1.71 -15.86 -11.55
C PRO A 305 2.42 -15.75 -10.21
N SER A 306 1.65 -15.57 -9.14
CA SER A 306 2.17 -15.38 -7.79
C SER A 306 1.97 -16.61 -6.89
N VAL A 307 2.95 -16.89 -6.04
CA VAL A 307 2.83 -17.80 -4.90
C VAL A 307 2.93 -16.99 -3.62
N ALA A 308 1.85 -16.93 -2.86
CA ALA A 308 1.76 -16.09 -1.66
C ALA A 308 1.44 -16.92 -0.42
N SER A 309 1.94 -16.46 0.74
CA SER A 309 1.57 -17.02 2.03
C SER A 309 0.05 -16.96 2.22
N ASP A 310 -0.55 -18.05 2.70
CA ASP A 310 -1.96 -18.12 3.07
C ASP A 310 -2.21 -17.38 4.39
N ALA A 311 -2.11 -16.05 4.34
CA ALA A 311 -2.26 -15.15 5.48
C ALA A 311 -3.12 -13.93 5.08
N PRO A 312 -3.77 -13.28 6.07
CA PRO A 312 -4.70 -12.18 5.80
C PRO A 312 -4.10 -11.08 4.92
N GLY A 313 -4.89 -10.55 4.00
CA GLY A 313 -4.49 -9.52 3.02
C GLY A 313 -3.64 -10.07 1.88
N MET A 314 -2.59 -10.82 2.18
CA MET A 314 -1.67 -11.38 1.18
C MET A 314 -2.29 -12.45 0.31
N ARG A 315 -3.28 -13.20 0.82
CA ARG A 315 -3.99 -14.20 0.02
C ARG A 315 -4.85 -13.59 -1.09
N VAL A 316 -5.26 -12.33 -0.94
CA VAL A 316 -6.35 -11.73 -1.72
C VAL A 316 -6.06 -11.71 -3.22
N PRO A 317 -4.91 -11.19 -3.71
CA PRO A 317 -4.64 -11.18 -5.14
C PRO A 317 -4.73 -12.56 -5.79
N VAL A 318 -4.19 -13.59 -5.14
CA VAL A 318 -4.23 -14.98 -5.64
C VAL A 318 -5.65 -15.55 -5.58
N SER A 319 -6.37 -15.35 -4.48
CA SER A 319 -7.73 -15.88 -4.28
C SER A 319 -8.75 -15.27 -5.26
N GLU A 320 -8.66 -13.97 -5.51
CA GLU A 320 -9.63 -13.26 -6.35
C GLU A 320 -9.42 -13.49 -7.86
N THR A 321 -8.17 -13.67 -8.29
CA THR A 321 -7.82 -13.86 -9.70
C THR A 321 -7.65 -15.34 -10.09
N GLY A 322 -7.36 -16.23 -9.13
CA GLY A 322 -6.93 -17.60 -9.40
C GLY A 322 -5.57 -17.71 -10.12
N PHE A 323 -4.84 -16.59 -10.28
CA PHE A 323 -3.59 -16.50 -11.03
C PHE A 323 -2.37 -16.71 -10.12
N GLY A 324 -2.36 -17.86 -9.47
CA GLY A 324 -1.33 -18.20 -8.50
C GLY A 324 -1.65 -19.41 -7.63
N ARG A 325 -0.88 -19.56 -6.55
CA ARG A 325 -1.11 -20.55 -5.49
C ARG A 325 -0.86 -19.97 -4.11
N LEU A 326 -1.64 -20.41 -3.14
CA LEU A 326 -1.39 -20.14 -1.73
C LEU A 326 -0.59 -21.28 -1.12
N PHE A 327 0.23 -20.96 -0.12
CA PHE A 327 0.95 -21.96 0.66
C PHE A 327 0.90 -21.63 2.16
N PRO A 328 0.94 -22.63 3.06
CA PRO A 328 0.98 -22.37 4.50
C PRO A 328 2.20 -21.51 4.89
N PRO A 329 2.04 -20.40 5.63
CA PRO A 329 3.16 -19.55 6.04
C PRO A 329 4.29 -20.36 6.70
N GLY A 330 5.50 -20.17 6.20
CA GLY A 330 6.70 -20.83 6.71
C GLY A 330 6.98 -22.25 6.18
N ASP A 331 6.09 -22.84 5.37
CA ASP A 331 6.33 -24.14 4.74
C ASP A 331 7.13 -23.99 3.43
N ALA A 332 8.45 -24.11 3.54
CA ALA A 332 9.36 -24.05 2.40
C ALA A 332 9.12 -25.16 1.36
N ARG A 333 8.65 -26.35 1.76
CA ARG A 333 8.38 -27.45 0.81
C ARG A 333 7.11 -27.18 0.02
N ALA A 334 6.06 -26.68 0.67
CA ALA A 334 4.84 -26.25 -0.01
C ALA A 334 5.12 -25.09 -0.97
N LEU A 335 5.92 -24.11 -0.54
CA LEU A 335 6.37 -23.01 -1.38
C LEU A 335 7.10 -23.49 -2.65
N ALA A 336 8.05 -24.42 -2.52
CA ALA A 336 8.78 -24.97 -3.68
C ALA A 336 7.84 -25.65 -4.69
N ARG A 337 6.91 -26.50 -4.21
CA ARG A 337 5.94 -27.19 -5.08
C ARG A 337 5.04 -26.19 -5.81
N ALA A 338 4.50 -25.21 -5.08
CA ALA A 338 3.63 -24.19 -5.65
C ALA A 338 4.36 -23.33 -6.70
N LEU A 339 5.62 -22.97 -6.45
CA LEU A 339 6.43 -22.19 -7.40
C LEU A 339 6.65 -22.94 -8.71
N LEU A 340 7.01 -24.22 -8.65
CA LEU A 340 7.18 -25.05 -9.84
C LEU A 340 5.87 -25.27 -10.60
N GLU A 341 4.76 -25.45 -9.87
CA GLU A 341 3.43 -25.60 -10.48
C GLU A 341 3.05 -24.35 -11.30
N VAL A 342 3.15 -23.16 -10.70
CA VAL A 342 2.74 -21.93 -11.39
C VAL A 342 3.73 -21.48 -12.46
N ALA A 343 5.02 -21.80 -12.29
CA ALA A 343 6.03 -21.58 -13.33
C ALA A 343 5.70 -22.34 -14.63
N ALA A 344 5.00 -23.47 -14.53
CA ALA A 344 4.56 -24.25 -15.69
C ALA A 344 3.24 -23.76 -16.33
N PHE A 345 2.65 -22.64 -15.88
CA PHE A 345 1.43 -22.13 -16.50
C PHE A 345 1.64 -21.76 -17.97
N ALA A 346 0.71 -22.20 -18.81
CA ALA A 346 0.73 -21.94 -20.24
C ALA A 346 0.62 -20.43 -20.56
N PRO A 347 1.17 -19.96 -21.70
CA PRO A 347 1.14 -18.55 -22.09
C PRO A 347 -0.26 -17.93 -22.10
N GLU A 348 -1.29 -18.68 -22.48
CA GLU A 348 -2.68 -18.21 -22.54
C GLU A 348 -3.19 -17.88 -21.14
N ARG A 349 -2.91 -18.75 -20.17
CA ARG A 349 -3.28 -18.54 -18.77
C ARG A 349 -2.53 -17.36 -18.16
N ARG A 350 -1.27 -17.16 -18.52
CA ARG A 350 -0.47 -15.99 -18.11
C ARG A 350 -1.05 -14.69 -18.66
N ALA A 351 -1.43 -14.69 -19.93
CA ALA A 351 -2.03 -13.52 -20.58
C ALA A 351 -3.42 -13.20 -20.00
N GLU A 352 -4.26 -14.20 -19.74
CA GLU A 352 -5.56 -14.03 -19.10
C GLU A 352 -5.42 -13.51 -17.67
N GLY A 353 -4.59 -14.18 -16.85
CA GLY A 353 -4.34 -13.77 -15.47
C GLY A 353 -3.78 -12.35 -15.36
N GLY A 354 -2.91 -11.95 -16.29
CA GLY A 354 -2.38 -10.59 -16.33
C GLY A 354 -3.43 -9.54 -16.69
N ARG A 355 -4.36 -9.85 -17.61
CA ARG A 355 -5.48 -8.94 -17.94
C ARG A 355 -6.43 -8.78 -16.76
N ASP A 356 -6.81 -9.89 -16.10
CA ASP A 356 -7.70 -9.84 -14.94
C ASP A 356 -7.07 -9.08 -13.76
N ALA A 357 -5.80 -9.36 -13.46
CA ALA A 357 -5.07 -8.63 -12.42
C ALA A 357 -4.98 -7.13 -12.71
N ARG A 358 -4.76 -6.74 -13.97
CA ARG A 358 -4.72 -5.32 -14.37
C ARG A 358 -6.08 -4.65 -14.23
N ALA A 359 -7.16 -5.32 -14.63
CA ALA A 359 -8.51 -4.79 -14.49
C ALA A 359 -8.90 -4.56 -13.03
N ARG A 360 -8.39 -5.38 -12.09
CA ARG A 360 -8.70 -5.27 -10.66
C ARG A 360 -7.81 -4.31 -9.91
N TYR A 361 -6.50 -4.37 -10.17
CA TYR A 361 -5.48 -3.74 -9.32
C TYR A 361 -4.71 -2.61 -10.00
N GLY A 362 -4.99 -2.37 -11.28
CA GLY A 362 -4.47 -1.23 -12.03
C GLY A 362 -4.77 0.09 -11.33
N THR A 363 -3.93 1.08 -11.60
CA THR A 363 -4.03 2.38 -10.94
C THR A 363 -5.36 3.05 -11.31
N ASP A 364 -5.81 2.89 -12.56
CA ASP A 364 -7.06 3.49 -13.02
C ASP A 364 -8.29 2.93 -12.31
N SER A 365 -8.35 1.61 -12.06
CA SER A 365 -9.46 0.99 -11.33
C SER A 365 -9.57 1.51 -9.89
N CYS A 366 -8.43 1.72 -9.22
CA CYS A 366 -8.40 2.33 -7.89
C CYS A 366 -8.93 3.78 -7.93
N LEU A 367 -8.43 4.57 -8.89
CA LEU A 367 -8.83 5.97 -9.03
C LEU A 367 -10.32 6.13 -9.40
N ASP A 368 -10.86 5.26 -10.25
CA ASP A 368 -12.28 5.23 -10.60
C ASP A 368 -13.15 4.99 -9.36
N ALA A 369 -12.77 4.01 -8.53
CA ALA A 369 -13.49 3.69 -7.30
C ALA A 369 -13.45 4.86 -6.29
N TYR A 370 -12.29 5.49 -6.11
CA TYR A 370 -12.16 6.67 -5.24
C TYR A 370 -12.95 7.87 -5.77
N ASP A 371 -12.89 8.17 -7.06
CA ASP A 371 -13.61 9.29 -7.66
C ASP A 371 -15.13 9.11 -7.50
N ALA A 372 -15.64 7.92 -7.78
CA ALA A 372 -17.05 7.59 -7.58
C ALA A 372 -17.48 7.75 -6.11
N LEU A 373 -16.68 7.24 -5.17
CA LEU A 373 -16.95 7.36 -3.74
C LEU A 373 -16.95 8.83 -3.28
N PHE A 374 -15.99 9.64 -3.75
CA PHE A 374 -15.87 11.04 -3.38
C PHE A 374 -17.01 11.89 -3.95
N GLN A 375 -17.43 11.62 -5.19
CA GLN A 375 -18.59 12.28 -5.79
C GLN A 375 -19.87 11.97 -5.02
N GLU A 376 -20.10 10.70 -4.67
CA GLU A 376 -21.29 10.31 -3.92
C GLU A 376 -21.29 10.92 -2.51
N ALA A 377 -20.18 10.79 -1.77
CA ALA A 377 -20.05 11.38 -0.44
C ALA A 377 -20.25 12.90 -0.47
N GLY A 378 -19.68 13.58 -1.47
CA GLY A 378 -19.80 15.02 -1.67
C GLY A 378 -21.15 15.48 -2.25
N ALA A 379 -21.99 14.58 -2.76
CA ALA A 379 -23.33 14.90 -3.26
C ALA A 379 -24.37 14.99 -2.13
N VAL A 380 -24.17 14.26 -1.02
CA VAL A 380 -25.06 14.28 0.16
C VAL A 380 -25.20 15.68 0.78
N GLN A 381 -24.23 16.59 0.56
CA GLN A 381 -24.33 18.00 0.98
C GLN A 381 -25.17 18.89 0.05
N GLY A 382 -25.51 18.42 -1.16
CA GLY A 382 -26.17 19.22 -2.20
C GLY A 382 -27.68 19.00 -2.32
N ALA A 383 -28.25 17.99 -1.64
CA ALA A 383 -29.68 17.75 -1.66
C ALA A 383 -30.40 18.76 -0.75
N PRO A 384 -31.30 19.61 -1.27
CA PRO A 384 -32.19 20.38 -0.40
C PRO A 384 -33.10 19.40 0.36
N ALA A 385 -33.18 19.58 1.68
CA ALA A 385 -34.16 18.90 2.54
C ALA A 385 -35.59 19.33 2.21
#